data_AF-A0A952WF82-F1
#
_entry.id   AF-A0A952WF82-F1
#
_cell.length_a   1.000
_cell.length_b   1.000
_cell.length_c   1.000
_cell.angle_alpha   90.00
_cell.angle_beta   90.00
_cell.angle_gamma   90.00
#
_symmetry.space_group_name_H-M   'P 1'
#
loop_
_entity.id
_entity.type
_entity.pdbx_description
1 polymer ?
#
loop_
_entity_poly.entity_id
_entity_poly.type
_entity_poly.pdbx_seq_one_letter_code
_entity_poly.pdbx_strand_id
1 'polypeptide(L)'
;MRRAFSLVEVLLAILILAIGLLGLGAIIPSVVKMQRTSTDQTLGVVVANSAKAQLLNHENFRPTSPASPVGWDFLLNDTAGWSSAGTNANDHLWYPWQTSGDNFLDLDTGVLTLGNQTLGISLGLNLRLWPDRSTQPVQISTSTRDPFRPQFVWDIVARRVQTSQGEPRQVQVALFVRRLDLNIRVPSIAATRQPVTLLDVLLGTNGVSNTDRCVPVAVISSANPTPTNRGNNGAGNRTYGNFLTLDAAFDANRRDHIELFSGPHSSSVTTDTLLALASQPNQKLVDNFGNVYTVLRVAEDLETASSTTVIVSPPVPASVPDSFAPNVPDVRRFRQVVFTPQIAAAVDVFTVTRPVQ
;
A
#
# COMPACT_ATOMS: atom_id res chain seq x y z
N MET A 1 51.44 -50.20 -1.08
CA MET A 1 51.84 -48.84 -1.50
C MET A 1 50.66 -47.90 -1.35
N ARG A 2 50.73 -46.91 -0.45
CA ARG A 2 49.71 -45.85 -0.36
C ARG A 2 50.01 -44.83 -1.47
N ARG A 3 49.11 -44.68 -2.44
CA ARG A 3 49.20 -43.62 -3.45
C ARG A 3 48.86 -42.30 -2.76
N ALA A 4 49.80 -41.36 -2.74
CA ALA A 4 49.55 -40.00 -2.28
C ALA A 4 48.81 -39.22 -3.38
N PHE A 5 47.88 -38.35 -2.99
CA PHE A 5 47.17 -37.44 -3.90
C PHE A 5 48.16 -36.48 -4.57
N SER A 6 47.97 -36.21 -5.87
CA SER A 6 48.81 -35.24 -6.58
C SER A 6 48.45 -33.81 -6.19
N LEU A 7 49.41 -32.88 -6.24
CA LEU A 7 49.17 -31.46 -6.00
C LEU A 7 48.06 -30.90 -6.90
N VAL A 8 48.01 -31.34 -8.16
CA VAL A 8 47.00 -30.94 -9.14
C VAL A 8 45.60 -31.38 -8.70
N GLU A 9 45.47 -32.57 -8.15
CA GLU A 9 44.21 -33.13 -7.68
C GLU A 9 43.67 -32.36 -6.46
N VAL A 10 44.56 -31.98 -5.52
CA VAL A 10 44.21 -31.14 -4.38
C VAL A 10 43.79 -29.73 -4.83
N LEU A 11 44.51 -29.13 -5.78
CA LEU A 11 44.16 -27.81 -6.33
C LEU A 11 42.81 -27.84 -7.06
N LEU A 12 42.53 -28.89 -7.83
CA LEU A 12 41.25 -29.05 -8.50
C LEU A 12 40.09 -29.22 -7.49
N ALA A 13 40.31 -29.99 -6.42
CA ALA A 13 39.32 -30.14 -5.36
C ALA A 13 39.00 -28.80 -4.66
N ILE A 14 40.04 -28.01 -4.36
CA ILE A 14 39.86 -26.67 -3.77
C ILE A 14 39.12 -25.74 -4.74
N LEU A 15 39.44 -25.77 -6.04
CA LEU A 15 38.78 -24.95 -7.05
C LEU A 15 37.29 -25.29 -7.15
N ILE A 16 36.93 -26.58 -7.23
CA ILE A 16 35.54 -27.03 -7.29
C ILE A 16 34.79 -26.64 -6.01
N LEU A 17 35.41 -26.81 -4.83
CA LEU A 17 34.83 -26.39 -3.56
C LEU A 17 34.59 -24.87 -3.52
N ALA A 18 35.56 -24.07 -3.96
CA ALA A 18 35.45 -22.61 -3.99
C ALA A 18 34.32 -22.15 -4.91
N ILE A 19 34.18 -22.75 -6.11
CA ILE A 19 33.08 -22.46 -7.03
C ILE A 19 31.73 -22.88 -6.42
N GLY A 20 31.66 -24.04 -5.77
CA GLY A 20 30.45 -24.50 -5.08
C GLY A 20 30.02 -23.57 -3.94
N LEU A 21 30.96 -23.10 -3.12
CA LEU A 21 30.70 -22.15 -2.04
C LEU A 21 30.29 -20.77 -2.57
N LEU A 22 30.88 -20.32 -3.68
CA LEU A 22 30.49 -19.08 -4.35
C LEU A 22 29.06 -19.17 -4.89
N GLY A 23 28.70 -20.30 -5.51
CA GLY A 23 27.35 -20.58 -5.98
C GLY A 23 26.32 -20.57 -4.85
N LEU A 24 26.63 -21.19 -3.72
CA LEU A 24 25.76 -21.17 -2.53
C LEU A 24 25.58 -19.73 -2.00
N GLY A 25 26.67 -18.97 -1.92
CA GLY A 25 26.66 -17.58 -1.47
C GLY A 25 25.77 -16.66 -2.33
N ALA A 26 25.68 -16.92 -3.64
CA ALA A 26 24.83 -16.16 -4.55
C ALA A 26 23.32 -16.44 -4.37
N ILE A 27 22.94 -17.64 -3.92
CA ILE A 27 21.53 -18.06 -3.80
C ILE A 27 20.90 -17.59 -2.49
N ILE A 28 21.67 -17.52 -1.40
CA ILE A 28 21.17 -17.19 -0.05
C ILE A 28 20.38 -15.86 -0.02
N PRO A 29 20.85 -14.74 -0.61
CA PRO A 29 20.09 -13.49 -0.60
C PRO A 29 18.73 -13.59 -1.29
N SER A 30 18.66 -14.34 -2.40
CA SER A 30 17.40 -14.56 -3.12
C SER A 30 16.41 -15.36 -2.26
N VAL A 31 16.88 -16.42 -1.59
CA VAL A 31 16.06 -17.22 -0.67
C VAL A 31 15.53 -16.38 0.49
N VAL A 32 16.37 -15.55 1.10
CA VAL A 32 15.94 -14.64 2.19
C VAL A 32 14.88 -13.65 1.69
N LYS A 33 15.07 -13.08 0.49
CA LYS A 33 14.07 -12.19 -0.12
C LYS A 33 12.74 -12.92 -0.35
N MET A 34 12.77 -14.13 -0.93
CA MET A 34 11.58 -14.93 -1.19
C MET A 34 10.85 -15.33 0.09
N GLN A 35 11.58 -15.82 1.10
CA GLN A 35 11.01 -16.18 2.41
C GLN A 35 10.36 -14.97 3.07
N ARG A 36 11.01 -13.81 3.00
CA ARG A 36 10.48 -12.56 3.55
C ARG A 36 9.21 -12.13 2.84
N THR A 37 9.20 -12.11 1.51
CA THR A 37 8.01 -11.77 0.73
C THR A 37 6.86 -12.74 1.01
N SER A 38 7.13 -14.05 1.10
CA SER A 38 6.12 -15.05 1.44
C SER A 38 5.56 -14.86 2.86
N THR A 39 6.42 -14.54 3.83
CA THR A 39 5.99 -14.22 5.21
C THR A 39 5.12 -12.96 5.23
N ASP A 40 5.53 -11.92 4.50
CA ASP A 40 4.80 -10.65 4.42
C ASP A 40 3.43 -10.83 3.78
N GLN A 41 3.32 -11.63 2.73
CA GLN A 41 2.03 -11.92 2.09
C GLN A 41 1.09 -12.65 3.07
N THR A 42 1.60 -13.64 3.79
CA THR A 42 0.80 -14.42 4.75
C THR A 42 0.32 -13.54 5.91
N LEU A 43 1.23 -12.80 6.54
CA LEU A 43 0.88 -11.88 7.63
C LEU A 43 0.01 -10.73 7.12
N GLY A 44 0.29 -10.22 5.92
CA GLY A 44 -0.48 -9.15 5.30
C GLY A 44 -1.95 -9.47 5.18
N VAL A 45 -2.32 -10.70 4.79
CA VAL A 45 -3.72 -11.14 4.75
C VAL A 45 -4.35 -11.17 6.14
N VAL A 46 -3.62 -11.62 7.17
CA VAL A 46 -4.09 -11.60 8.56
C VAL A 46 -4.35 -10.16 9.02
N VAL A 47 -3.44 -9.23 8.73
CA VAL A 47 -3.60 -7.80 9.04
C VAL A 47 -4.80 -7.22 8.30
N ALA A 48 -4.96 -7.52 7.00
CA ALA A 48 -6.07 -7.02 6.19
C ALA A 48 -7.42 -7.47 6.75
N ASN A 49 -7.56 -8.75 7.11
CA ASN A 49 -8.77 -9.29 7.73
C ASN A 49 -9.07 -8.64 9.09
N SER A 50 -8.04 -8.44 9.93
CA SER A 50 -8.19 -7.77 11.22
C SER A 50 -8.62 -6.31 11.04
N ALA A 51 -7.98 -5.58 10.13
CA ALA A 51 -8.27 -4.18 9.85
C ALA A 51 -9.67 -4.00 9.24
N LYS A 52 -10.08 -4.88 8.33
CA LYS A 52 -11.45 -4.93 7.81
C LYS A 52 -12.47 -5.17 8.91
N ALA A 53 -12.24 -6.16 9.78
CA ALA A 53 -13.12 -6.42 10.90
C ALA A 53 -13.19 -5.21 11.85
N GLN A 54 -12.08 -4.54 12.10
CA GLN A 54 -12.04 -3.31 12.89
C GLN A 54 -12.88 -2.21 12.21
N LEU A 55 -12.68 -1.93 10.93
CA LEU A 55 -13.40 -0.90 10.19
C LEU A 55 -14.92 -1.16 10.10
N LEU A 56 -15.34 -2.42 9.92
CA LEU A 56 -16.75 -2.78 9.84
C LEU A 56 -17.46 -2.73 11.21
N ASN A 57 -16.74 -3.01 12.29
CA ASN A 57 -17.31 -3.02 13.64
C ASN A 57 -17.16 -1.68 14.39
N HIS A 58 -16.28 -0.79 13.92
CA HIS A 58 -16.02 0.49 14.55
C HIS A 58 -17.29 1.35 14.58
N GLU A 59 -17.67 1.81 15.78
CA GLU A 59 -18.94 2.49 16.03
C GLU A 59 -19.13 3.71 15.10
N ASN A 60 -18.12 4.58 15.03
CA ASN A 60 -18.18 5.77 14.18
C ASN A 60 -18.24 5.45 12.67
N PHE A 61 -17.83 4.26 12.24
CA PHE A 61 -17.92 3.87 10.82
C PHE A 61 -19.28 3.30 10.45
N ARG A 62 -20.13 2.98 11.42
CA ARG A 62 -21.44 2.41 11.11
C ARG A 62 -22.28 3.44 10.36
N PRO A 63 -22.94 3.06 9.25
CA PRO A 63 -23.84 3.96 8.55
C PRO A 63 -25.13 4.13 9.38
N THR A 64 -25.10 4.99 10.40
CA THR A 64 -26.21 5.20 11.34
C THR A 64 -26.65 6.67 11.35
N SER A 65 -27.92 6.88 10.99
CA SER A 65 -28.69 8.13 11.02
C SER A 65 -28.20 9.29 10.12
N PRO A 66 -29.06 9.82 9.22
CA PRO A 66 -28.73 10.92 8.31
C PRO A 66 -28.50 12.29 8.98
N ALA A 67 -28.77 12.43 10.29
CA ALA A 67 -28.68 13.73 10.98
C ALA A 67 -27.26 14.18 11.33
N SER A 68 -26.29 13.25 11.37
CA SER A 68 -24.87 13.55 11.64
C SER A 68 -23.99 12.48 10.98
N PRO A 69 -23.87 12.50 9.65
CA PRO A 69 -23.17 11.46 8.90
C PRO A 69 -21.69 11.44 9.29
N VAL A 70 -21.23 10.32 9.81
CA VAL A 70 -19.82 10.05 10.13
C VAL A 70 -19.33 8.83 9.35
N GLY A 71 -18.02 8.77 9.08
CA GLY A 71 -17.38 7.59 8.49
C GLY A 71 -17.98 7.23 7.14
N TRP A 72 -18.47 5.99 6.99
CA TRP A 72 -19.05 5.52 5.73
C TRP A 72 -20.27 6.32 5.30
N ASP A 73 -21.10 6.81 6.23
CA ASP A 73 -22.30 7.58 5.86
C ASP A 73 -21.94 8.94 5.27
N PHE A 74 -20.85 9.57 5.74
CA PHE A 74 -20.31 10.77 5.11
C PHE A 74 -19.94 10.48 3.65
N LEU A 75 -19.22 9.38 3.40
CA LEU A 75 -18.77 9.05 2.05
C LEU A 75 -19.92 8.66 1.12
N LEU A 76 -21.04 8.17 1.66
CA LEU A 76 -22.25 7.80 0.93
C LEU A 76 -23.16 9.01 0.63
N ASN A 77 -23.11 10.05 1.46
CA ASN A 77 -24.01 11.20 1.40
C ASN A 77 -23.34 12.49 0.95
N ASP A 78 -22.02 12.59 0.95
CA ASP A 78 -21.28 13.76 0.47
C ASP A 78 -21.68 14.06 -0.99
N THR A 79 -22.24 15.23 -1.23
CA THR A 79 -22.67 15.69 -2.55
C THR A 79 -21.70 16.69 -3.16
N ALA A 80 -20.68 17.13 -2.41
CA ALA A 80 -19.92 18.34 -2.73
C ALA A 80 -18.42 18.12 -2.94
N GLY A 81 -17.80 17.10 -2.32
CA GLY A 81 -16.33 17.04 -2.24
C GLY A 81 -15.68 15.84 -2.92
N TRP A 82 -16.16 14.63 -2.62
CA TRP A 82 -15.39 13.43 -2.91
C TRP A 82 -15.80 12.74 -4.23
N SER A 83 -17.09 12.66 -4.51
CA SER A 83 -17.62 12.17 -5.79
C SER A 83 -19.05 12.69 -5.92
N SER A 84 -19.39 13.34 -7.03
CA SER A 84 -20.78 13.70 -7.32
C SER A 84 -21.68 12.47 -7.21
N ALA A 85 -22.94 12.64 -6.80
CA ALA A 85 -23.84 11.52 -6.57
C ALA A 85 -24.39 10.92 -7.89
N GLY A 86 -23.55 10.25 -8.67
CA GLY A 86 -23.96 9.30 -9.69
C GLY A 86 -24.28 9.88 -11.07
N THR A 87 -23.80 11.07 -11.41
CA THR A 87 -24.03 11.68 -12.74
C THR A 87 -22.76 11.89 -13.56
N ASN A 88 -21.58 11.83 -12.94
CA ASN A 88 -20.36 12.21 -13.63
C ASN A 88 -19.50 10.99 -13.93
N ALA A 89 -18.73 11.08 -15.01
CA ALA A 89 -17.84 10.01 -15.48
C ALA A 89 -16.81 9.54 -14.43
N ASN A 90 -16.65 10.24 -13.30
CA ASN A 90 -15.59 10.00 -12.32
C ASN A 90 -16.07 9.33 -11.03
N ASP A 91 -17.37 9.13 -10.83
CA ASP A 91 -17.94 8.67 -9.54
C ASP A 91 -17.50 7.25 -9.14
N HIS A 92 -16.96 6.50 -10.09
CA HIS A 92 -16.51 5.12 -9.94
C HIS A 92 -14.98 4.99 -9.86
N LEU A 93 -14.24 6.09 -9.87
CA LEU A 93 -12.78 6.10 -9.76
C LEU A 93 -12.34 6.05 -8.30
N TRP A 94 -11.14 5.51 -8.07
CA TRP A 94 -10.50 5.62 -6.77
C TRP A 94 -10.03 7.05 -6.55
N TYR A 95 -10.18 7.49 -5.33
CA TYR A 95 -9.82 8.85 -4.95
C TYR A 95 -8.84 8.77 -3.79
N PRO A 96 -7.56 8.95 -4.10
CA PRO A 96 -6.53 9.15 -3.10
C PRO A 96 -6.92 10.28 -2.16
N TRP A 97 -6.60 10.13 -0.88
CA TRP A 97 -6.86 11.19 0.10
C TRP A 97 -6.11 12.46 -0.29
N GLN A 98 -6.80 13.59 -0.16
CA GLN A 98 -6.13 14.87 -0.31
C GLN A 98 -5.16 15.09 0.85
N THR A 99 -4.26 16.05 0.70
CA THR A 99 -3.37 16.47 1.80
C THR A 99 -3.97 17.61 2.63
N SER A 100 -5.16 18.08 2.24
CA SER A 100 -5.90 19.18 2.88
C SER A 100 -7.37 19.07 2.51
N GLY A 101 -8.26 19.66 3.30
CA GLY A 101 -9.69 19.68 3.03
C GLY A 101 -10.45 18.58 3.76
N ASP A 102 -11.57 18.15 3.18
CA ASP A 102 -12.38 17.06 3.68
C ASP A 102 -11.80 15.73 3.18
N ASN A 103 -11.75 14.70 4.04
CA ASN A 103 -11.09 13.43 3.76
C ASN A 103 -9.59 13.55 3.40
N PHE A 104 -8.75 13.82 4.40
CA PHE A 104 -7.33 14.04 4.18
C PHE A 104 -6.44 13.08 4.96
N LEU A 105 -5.26 12.83 4.41
CA LEU A 105 -4.16 12.13 5.06
C LEU A 105 -3.10 13.16 5.43
N ASP A 106 -2.86 13.33 6.73
CA ASP A 106 -1.75 14.15 7.21
C ASP A 106 -0.42 13.45 6.91
N LEU A 107 0.39 14.05 6.05
CA LEU A 107 1.66 13.47 5.61
C LEU A 107 2.75 13.49 6.69
N ASP A 108 2.62 14.32 7.73
CA ASP A 108 3.59 14.42 8.82
C ASP A 108 3.31 13.41 9.94
N THR A 109 2.03 13.14 10.20
CA THR A 109 1.61 12.27 11.31
C THR A 109 1.09 10.91 10.83
N GLY A 110 0.69 10.80 9.57
CA GLY A 110 -0.06 9.65 9.08
C GLY A 110 -1.43 9.53 9.75
N VAL A 111 -2.06 10.62 10.20
CA VAL A 111 -3.46 10.55 10.64
C VAL A 111 -4.36 10.60 9.40
N LEU A 112 -5.28 9.65 9.29
CA LEU A 112 -6.31 9.65 8.25
C LEU A 112 -7.59 10.24 8.83
N THR A 113 -8.08 11.32 8.27
CA THR A 113 -9.37 11.91 8.67
C THR A 113 -10.40 11.66 7.58
N LEU A 114 -11.57 11.15 7.93
CA LEU A 114 -12.71 10.96 7.02
C LEU A 114 -13.86 11.85 7.46
N GLY A 115 -14.38 12.67 6.55
CA GLY A 115 -15.35 13.72 6.84
C GLY A 115 -14.71 15.10 6.93
N ASN A 116 -15.53 16.08 7.32
CA ASN A 116 -15.07 17.45 7.55
C ASN A 116 -14.27 17.56 8.86
N GLN A 117 -13.48 18.61 9.03
CA GLN A 117 -12.59 18.74 10.19
C GLN A 117 -13.32 18.85 11.55
N THR A 118 -14.61 19.16 11.55
CA THR A 118 -15.42 19.37 12.78
C THR A 118 -16.14 18.11 13.25
N LEU A 119 -16.56 17.26 12.32
CA LEU A 119 -17.41 16.08 12.54
C LEU A 119 -16.78 14.80 11.98
N GLY A 120 -15.57 14.88 11.43
CA GLY A 120 -14.87 13.77 10.83
C GLY A 120 -14.34 12.76 11.85
N ILE A 121 -14.09 11.55 11.38
CA ILE A 121 -13.43 10.50 12.14
C ILE A 121 -11.94 10.55 11.82
N SER A 122 -11.12 10.74 12.85
CA SER A 122 -9.68 10.58 12.75
C SER A 122 -9.29 9.14 13.08
N LEU A 123 -8.81 8.40 12.09
CA LEU A 123 -8.07 7.17 12.25
C LEU A 123 -6.60 7.49 12.53
N GLY A 124 -6.28 7.58 13.81
CA GLY A 124 -4.91 7.75 14.29
C GLY A 124 -4.00 6.59 13.88
N LEU A 125 -2.71 6.88 13.73
CA LEU A 125 -1.73 5.88 13.30
C LEU A 125 -1.67 4.66 14.24
N ASN A 126 -1.89 4.86 15.54
CA ASN A 126 -1.93 3.79 16.54
C ASN A 126 -2.98 2.72 16.25
N LEU A 127 -4.09 3.09 15.58
CA LEU A 127 -5.13 2.14 15.18
C LEU A 127 -4.79 1.38 13.90
N ARG A 128 -3.80 1.87 13.14
CA ARG A 128 -3.43 1.38 11.81
C ARG A 128 -2.16 0.55 11.79
N LEU A 129 -1.44 0.49 12.91
CA LEU A 129 -0.24 -0.31 13.09
C LEU A 129 -0.60 -1.74 13.49
N TRP A 130 0.17 -2.70 12.99
CA TRP A 130 0.05 -4.10 13.38
C TRP A 130 1.43 -4.73 13.64
N PRO A 131 1.64 -5.39 14.78
CA PRO A 131 0.75 -5.40 15.95
C PRO A 131 0.52 -3.99 16.54
N ASP A 132 -0.63 -3.77 17.17
CA ASP A 132 -1.09 -2.45 17.66
C ASP A 132 -0.54 -2.09 19.05
N ARG A 133 -0.01 -3.07 19.80
CA ARG A 133 0.55 -2.86 21.14
C ARG A 133 1.93 -3.48 21.28
N SER A 134 2.94 -2.65 21.46
CA SER A 134 4.25 -3.07 21.98
C SER A 134 4.20 -3.13 23.51
N THR A 135 3.76 -4.26 24.09
CA THR A 135 3.68 -4.44 25.55
C THR A 135 5.02 -4.81 26.19
N GLN A 136 6.12 -4.20 25.74
CA GLN A 136 7.40 -4.44 26.39
C GLN A 136 7.43 -3.80 27.78
N PRO A 137 7.69 -4.59 28.85
CA PRO A 137 8.17 -3.98 30.08
C PRO A 137 9.53 -3.34 29.79
N VAL A 138 9.67 -2.12 30.30
CA VAL A 138 10.82 -1.18 30.29
C VAL A 138 12.19 -1.81 30.59
N GLN A 139 12.28 -3.08 30.99
CA GLN A 139 13.56 -3.73 31.27
C GLN A 139 14.16 -4.37 30.02
N ILE A 140 14.95 -3.55 29.32
CA ILE A 140 16.17 -3.91 28.59
C ILE A 140 16.18 -5.35 28.08
N SER A 141 15.59 -5.59 26.91
CA SER A 141 16.06 -6.68 26.08
C SER A 141 17.04 -6.10 25.06
N THR A 142 18.33 -6.28 25.33
CA THR A 142 19.40 -6.22 24.32
C THR A 142 19.24 -7.33 23.26
N SER A 143 18.20 -8.16 23.35
CA SER A 143 17.93 -9.23 22.42
C SER A 143 16.96 -8.81 21.30
N THR A 144 17.42 -9.09 20.10
CA THR A 144 16.96 -8.83 18.74
C THR A 144 15.51 -9.18 18.35
N ARG A 145 14.59 -9.51 19.27
CA ARG A 145 13.22 -9.91 18.90
C ARG A 145 12.18 -9.36 19.87
N ASP A 146 11.69 -8.17 19.56
CA ASP A 146 10.41 -7.70 20.07
C ASP A 146 9.28 -8.38 19.28
N PRO A 147 8.54 -9.35 19.86
CA PRO A 147 7.47 -10.05 19.16
C PRO A 147 6.29 -9.11 18.84
N PHE A 148 6.20 -7.96 19.52
CA PHE A 148 5.12 -7.00 19.38
C PHE A 148 5.53 -5.72 18.66
N ARG A 149 6.74 -5.70 18.09
CA ARG A 149 7.19 -4.59 17.25
C ARG A 149 6.24 -4.43 16.06
N PRO A 150 5.66 -3.25 15.82
CA PRO A 150 4.89 -3.01 14.62
C PRO A 150 5.69 -3.39 13.38
N GLN A 151 5.07 -4.17 12.49
CA GLN A 151 5.68 -4.65 11.24
C GLN A 151 4.93 -4.16 10.02
N PHE A 152 3.62 -3.94 10.16
CA PHE A 152 2.76 -3.45 9.11
C PHE A 152 2.00 -2.20 9.53
N VAL A 153 1.68 -1.38 8.55
CA VAL A 153 0.66 -0.34 8.61
C VAL A 153 -0.39 -0.68 7.57
N TRP A 154 -1.66 -0.47 7.88
CA TRP A 154 -2.71 -0.57 6.88
C TRP A 154 -3.30 0.81 6.57
N ASP A 155 -3.63 1.01 5.31
CA ASP A 155 -4.26 2.21 4.79
C ASP A 155 -5.48 1.80 3.98
N ILE A 156 -6.40 2.72 3.76
CA ILE A 156 -7.58 2.49 2.94
C ILE A 156 -7.68 3.58 1.88
N VAL A 157 -8.26 3.26 0.74
CA VAL A 157 -8.80 4.22 -0.23
C VAL A 157 -10.21 3.77 -0.56
N ALA A 158 -11.12 4.69 -0.85
CA ALA A 158 -12.49 4.31 -1.18
C ALA A 158 -12.97 4.93 -2.49
N ARG A 159 -14.08 4.41 -2.97
CA ARG A 159 -14.84 4.93 -4.09
C ARG A 159 -16.32 4.61 -3.91
N ARG A 160 -17.19 5.30 -4.63
CA ARG A 160 -18.59 4.88 -4.71
C ARG A 160 -18.75 3.77 -5.73
N VAL A 161 -19.68 2.87 -5.45
CA VAL A 161 -20.14 1.89 -6.44
C VAL A 161 -21.37 2.49 -7.10
N GLN A 162 -21.42 2.42 -8.44
CA GLN A 162 -22.63 2.79 -9.16
C GLN A 162 -23.73 1.79 -8.86
N THR A 163 -24.84 2.27 -8.34
CA THR A 163 -26.03 1.47 -8.06
C THR A 163 -27.20 1.99 -8.91
N SER A 164 -28.08 1.09 -9.34
CA SER A 164 -29.29 1.48 -10.07
C SER A 164 -30.18 2.38 -9.19
N GLN A 165 -31.03 3.20 -9.82
CA GLN A 165 -32.01 3.98 -9.08
C GLN A 165 -32.87 3.05 -8.21
N GLY A 166 -32.94 3.33 -6.91
CA GLY A 166 -33.67 2.51 -5.92
C GLY A 166 -32.84 1.45 -5.22
N GLU A 167 -31.65 1.13 -5.72
CA GLU A 167 -30.71 0.24 -5.03
C GLU A 167 -29.98 1.00 -3.90
N PRO A 168 -29.70 0.34 -2.75
CA PRO A 168 -28.97 0.95 -1.66
C PRO A 168 -27.60 1.43 -2.11
N ARG A 169 -27.23 2.65 -1.70
CA ARG A 169 -25.92 3.24 -1.99
C ARG A 169 -24.81 2.40 -1.37
N GLN A 170 -23.70 2.31 -2.09
CA GLN A 170 -22.56 1.47 -1.73
C GLN A 170 -21.25 2.24 -1.87
N VAL A 171 -20.34 1.98 -0.93
CA VAL A 171 -18.93 2.41 -0.99
C VAL A 171 -18.07 1.17 -1.06
N GLN A 172 -17.14 1.15 -2.00
CA GLN A 172 -16.11 0.12 -2.06
C GLN A 172 -14.83 0.67 -1.45
N VAL A 173 -14.20 -0.13 -0.60
CA VAL A 173 -12.98 0.22 0.12
C VAL A 173 -11.89 -0.75 -0.31
N ALA A 174 -10.77 -0.23 -0.79
CA ALA A 174 -9.55 -0.99 -0.98
C ALA A 174 -8.61 -0.73 0.20
N LEU A 175 -8.26 -1.80 0.90
CA LEU A 175 -7.41 -1.81 2.08
C LEU A 175 -6.03 -2.33 1.70
N PHE A 176 -5.01 -1.50 1.84
CA PHE A 176 -3.63 -1.81 1.53
C PHE A 176 -2.86 -2.05 2.82
N VAL A 177 -2.25 -3.23 2.95
CA VAL A 177 -1.32 -3.53 4.04
C VAL A 177 0.10 -3.36 3.54
N ARG A 178 0.86 -2.49 4.20
CA ARG A 178 2.23 -2.13 3.83
C ARG A 178 3.18 -2.49 4.94
N ARG A 179 4.35 -2.99 4.56
CA ARG A 179 5.43 -3.24 5.52
C ARG A 179 6.03 -1.91 5.96
N LEU A 180 6.32 -1.77 7.25
CA LEU A 180 7.04 -0.62 7.76
C LEU A 180 8.44 -0.51 7.13
N ASP A 181 8.89 0.73 6.97
CA ASP A 181 10.23 1.06 6.52
C ASP A 181 11.30 0.34 7.34
N LEU A 182 12.18 -0.38 6.64
CA LEU A 182 13.09 -1.33 7.27
C LEU A 182 14.22 -0.67 8.05
N ASN A 183 14.58 0.55 7.68
CA ASN A 183 15.69 1.29 8.28
C ASN A 183 15.22 2.38 9.24
N ILE A 184 13.98 2.31 9.77
CA ILE A 184 13.59 3.14 10.90
C ILE A 184 14.47 2.79 12.10
N ARG A 185 15.18 3.79 12.61
CA ARG A 185 16.05 3.65 13.76
C ARG A 185 15.34 4.15 15.01
N VAL A 186 15.41 3.37 16.06
CA VAL A 186 14.97 3.79 17.39
C VAL A 186 16.11 4.58 18.02
N PRO A 187 15.90 5.84 18.44
CA PRO A 187 16.95 6.65 19.02
C PRO A 187 17.44 6.04 20.33
N SER A 188 18.76 6.02 20.52
CA SER A 188 19.36 5.70 21.81
C SER A 188 19.24 6.91 22.73
N ILE A 189 18.27 6.89 23.63
CA ILE A 189 18.11 7.92 24.64
C ILE A 189 19.08 7.70 25.82
N ALA A 190 19.41 8.79 26.52
CA ALA A 190 20.27 8.74 27.71
C ALA A 190 19.69 7.79 28.78
N ALA A 191 20.57 7.14 29.55
CA ALA A 191 20.23 6.11 30.54
C ALA A 191 19.23 6.54 31.64
N THR A 192 18.92 7.83 31.75
CA THR A 192 17.96 8.40 32.72
C THR A 192 16.52 8.47 32.20
N ARG A 193 16.26 8.11 30.93
CA ARG A 193 14.92 8.12 30.32
C ARG A 193 14.37 6.71 30.10
N GLN A 194 13.05 6.61 30.09
CA GLN A 194 12.30 5.40 29.76
C GLN A 194 12.65 4.93 28.33
N PRO A 195 13.13 3.69 28.09
CA PRO A 195 13.42 3.13 26.77
C PRO A 195 12.33 3.45 25.75
N VAL A 196 12.76 4.01 24.61
CA VAL A 196 11.89 4.32 23.48
C VAL A 196 11.73 3.06 22.64
N THR A 197 10.50 2.79 22.19
CA THR A 197 10.19 1.70 21.27
C THR A 197 10.02 2.21 19.83
N LEU A 198 9.95 1.31 18.85
CA LEU A 198 9.57 1.71 17.48
C LEU A 198 8.16 2.34 17.45
N LEU A 199 7.23 1.82 18.27
CA LEU A 199 5.89 2.38 18.36
C LEU A 199 5.94 3.85 18.82
N ASP A 200 6.79 4.17 19.79
CA ASP A 200 6.98 5.54 20.26
C ASP A 200 7.55 6.47 19.20
N VAL A 201 8.48 5.97 18.39
CA VAL A 201 9.06 6.70 17.26
C VAL A 201 8.00 7.05 16.21
N LEU A 202 7.07 6.12 15.96
CA LEU A 202 6.00 6.30 14.99
C LEU A 202 4.88 7.20 15.50
N LEU A 203 4.51 7.09 16.78
CA LEU A 203 3.44 7.87 17.40
C LEU A 203 3.93 9.22 17.95
N GLY A 204 5.25 9.40 18.08
CA GLY A 204 5.85 10.58 18.69
C GLY A 204 5.59 10.70 20.20
N THR A 205 5.46 9.56 20.88
CA THR A 205 5.16 9.45 22.32
C THR A 205 6.43 9.25 23.15
N ASN A 206 6.31 9.07 24.48
CA ASN A 206 7.42 8.77 25.40
C ASN A 206 8.65 9.71 25.29
N GLY A 207 8.41 10.99 24.99
CA GLY A 207 9.46 12.00 24.91
C GLY A 207 10.32 11.93 23.65
N VAL A 208 9.90 11.20 22.61
CA VAL A 208 10.53 11.21 21.29
C VAL A 208 10.48 12.62 20.72
N SER A 209 11.67 13.17 20.42
CA SER A 209 11.82 14.50 19.85
C SER A 209 11.22 14.56 18.45
N ASN A 210 10.83 15.75 17.97
CA ASN A 210 10.23 15.87 16.64
C ASN A 210 11.18 15.41 15.51
N THR A 211 12.50 15.51 15.70
CA THR A 211 13.52 15.06 14.73
C THR A 211 13.72 13.55 14.73
N ASP A 212 13.39 12.87 15.83
CA ASP A 212 13.47 11.41 15.94
C ASP A 212 12.17 10.73 15.50
N ARG A 213 11.08 11.48 15.32
CA ARG A 213 9.80 10.96 14.84
C ARG A 213 9.93 10.45 13.41
N CYS A 214 9.30 9.32 13.14
CA CYS A 214 9.24 8.73 11.81
C CYS A 214 7.79 8.44 11.43
N VAL A 215 7.54 8.31 10.13
CA VAL A 215 6.32 7.70 9.61
C VAL A 215 6.57 6.23 9.27
N PRO A 216 5.55 5.36 9.31
CA PRO A 216 5.71 3.94 8.98
C PRO A 216 6.27 3.69 7.59
N VAL A 217 5.87 4.53 6.63
CA VAL A 217 6.14 4.37 5.20
C VAL A 217 6.43 5.74 4.62
N ALA A 218 7.71 6.03 4.39
CA ALA A 218 8.15 7.34 3.94
C ALA A 218 8.51 7.37 2.45
N VAL A 219 8.27 8.52 1.84
CA VAL A 219 8.70 8.86 0.48
C VAL A 219 9.57 10.13 0.49
N ILE A 220 10.26 10.41 -0.61
CA ILE A 220 11.12 11.61 -0.73
C ILE A 220 10.28 12.89 -0.69
N SER A 221 9.17 12.93 -1.41
CA SER A 221 8.20 14.03 -1.36
C SER A 221 6.88 13.58 -1.99
N SER A 222 5.84 14.42 -1.93
CA SER A 222 4.62 14.20 -2.73
C SER A 222 4.89 14.24 -4.23
N ALA A 223 5.83 15.09 -4.68
CA ALA A 223 6.23 15.21 -6.08
C ALA A 223 7.19 14.10 -6.55
N ASN A 224 7.90 13.46 -5.61
CA ASN A 224 8.73 12.29 -5.85
C ASN A 224 8.39 11.21 -4.81
N PRO A 225 7.39 10.37 -5.09
CA PRO A 225 6.91 9.38 -4.13
C PRO A 225 7.83 8.16 -4.02
N THR A 226 9.10 8.24 -4.41
CA THR A 226 10.05 7.13 -4.27
C THR A 226 10.20 6.77 -2.78
N PRO A 227 10.01 5.50 -2.38
CA PRO A 227 10.16 5.07 -0.99
C PRO A 227 11.59 5.28 -0.47
N THR A 228 11.73 5.83 0.74
CA THR A 228 13.05 6.01 1.35
C THR A 228 13.49 4.82 2.21
N ASN A 229 12.54 4.01 2.67
CA ASN A 229 12.75 2.89 3.59
C ASN A 229 13.40 3.30 4.92
N ARG A 230 13.26 4.56 5.35
CA ARG A 230 13.90 5.14 6.55
C ARG A 230 12.93 5.76 7.55
N GLY A 231 11.65 5.87 7.19
CA GLY A 231 10.63 6.56 7.98
C GLY A 231 10.71 8.09 7.95
N ASN A 232 11.55 8.65 7.09
CA ASN A 232 11.63 10.08 6.78
C ASN A 232 12.05 10.27 5.32
N ASN A 233 12.05 11.50 4.82
CA ASN A 233 12.32 11.80 3.42
C ASN A 233 13.81 11.89 3.06
N GLY A 234 14.72 11.45 3.94
CA GLY A 234 16.17 11.57 3.77
C GLY A 234 16.76 12.92 4.19
N ALA A 235 15.94 13.98 4.27
CA ALA A 235 16.31 15.29 4.83
C ALA A 235 15.85 15.46 6.29
N GLY A 236 15.33 14.39 6.91
CA GLY A 236 14.82 14.40 8.28
C GLY A 236 13.36 14.85 8.41
N ASN A 237 12.73 15.32 7.33
CA ASN A 237 11.30 15.63 7.35
C ASN A 237 10.48 14.35 7.16
N ARG A 238 9.27 14.34 7.71
CA ARG A 238 8.34 13.24 7.54
C ARG A 238 7.54 13.49 6.28
N THR A 239 7.41 12.48 5.44
CA THR A 239 6.50 12.54 4.29
C THR A 239 5.95 11.15 4.08
N TYR A 240 4.74 10.95 4.59
CA TYR A 240 4.02 9.70 4.48
C TYR A 240 3.72 9.38 3.01
N GLY A 241 3.94 8.14 2.60
CA GLY A 241 3.59 7.69 1.25
C GLY A 241 2.08 7.60 1.08
N ASN A 242 1.49 8.54 0.35
CA ASN A 242 0.07 8.50 -0.04
C ASN A 242 -0.18 7.50 -1.19
N PHE A 243 -1.45 7.23 -1.50
CA PHE A 243 -1.83 6.46 -2.68
C PHE A 243 -1.47 7.21 -3.96
N LEU A 244 -1.16 6.42 -4.99
CA LEU A 244 -0.90 6.90 -6.33
C LEU A 244 -1.93 6.31 -7.27
N THR A 245 -2.27 7.07 -8.29
CA THR A 245 -3.17 6.67 -9.37
C THR A 245 -2.46 6.83 -10.71
N LEU A 246 -2.76 5.92 -11.62
CA LEU A 246 -2.41 6.02 -13.02
C LEU A 246 -3.65 5.74 -13.85
N ASP A 247 -3.72 6.36 -15.01
CA ASP A 247 -4.64 5.94 -16.05
C ASP A 247 -4.18 4.58 -16.58
N ALA A 248 -5.16 3.75 -16.92
CA ALA A 248 -4.88 2.40 -17.35
C ALA A 248 -5.93 1.91 -18.34
N ALA A 249 -5.50 1.05 -19.26
CA ALA A 249 -6.33 0.41 -20.26
C ALA A 249 -5.94 -1.06 -20.42
N PHE A 250 -6.82 -1.86 -21.00
CA PHE A 250 -6.50 -3.22 -21.42
C PHE A 250 -7.25 -3.59 -22.69
N ASP A 251 -6.72 -4.57 -23.41
CA ASP A 251 -7.30 -5.16 -24.61
C ASP A 251 -7.98 -6.48 -24.23
N ALA A 252 -9.24 -6.68 -24.60
CA ALA A 252 -9.98 -7.89 -24.24
C ALA A 252 -9.41 -9.18 -24.88
N ASN A 253 -8.57 -9.06 -25.91
CA ASN A 253 -7.84 -10.18 -26.51
C ASN A 253 -6.57 -10.56 -25.72
N ARG A 254 -6.09 -9.66 -24.83
CA ARG A 254 -4.88 -9.82 -24.01
C ARG A 254 -5.16 -9.39 -22.57
N ARG A 255 -6.06 -10.11 -21.90
CA ARG A 255 -6.57 -9.75 -20.56
C ARG A 255 -5.53 -9.80 -19.45
N ASP A 256 -4.38 -10.42 -19.68
CA ASP A 256 -3.24 -10.42 -18.76
C ASP A 256 -2.34 -9.19 -18.94
N HIS A 257 -2.58 -8.33 -19.94
CA HIS A 257 -1.80 -7.11 -20.21
C HIS A 257 -2.61 -5.87 -19.81
N ILE A 258 -2.05 -5.06 -18.91
CA ILE A 258 -2.60 -3.75 -18.56
C ILE A 258 -1.61 -2.69 -19.04
N GLU A 259 -2.06 -1.81 -19.92
CA GLU A 259 -1.32 -0.61 -20.31
C GLU A 259 -1.49 0.46 -19.23
N LEU A 260 -0.38 0.97 -18.71
CA LEU A 260 -0.31 2.06 -17.73
C LEU A 260 0.23 3.31 -18.42
N PHE A 261 -0.43 4.45 -18.21
CA PHE A 261 -0.02 5.71 -18.82
C PHE A 261 -0.41 6.90 -17.94
N SER A 262 0.21 8.05 -18.21
CA SER A 262 -0.18 9.30 -17.56
C SER A 262 -1.34 9.95 -18.32
N GLY A 263 -2.44 10.18 -17.63
CA GLY A 263 -3.64 10.81 -18.15
C GLY A 263 -4.35 11.67 -17.12
N PRO A 264 -5.63 12.04 -17.36
CA PRO A 264 -6.38 12.96 -16.52
C PRO A 264 -6.62 12.49 -15.08
N HIS A 265 -6.53 11.18 -14.80
CA HIS A 265 -6.80 10.59 -13.50
C HIS A 265 -5.52 10.18 -12.75
N SER A 266 -4.37 10.45 -13.35
CA SER A 266 -3.06 10.17 -12.80
C SER A 266 -2.68 11.16 -11.72
N SER A 267 -1.95 10.70 -10.71
CA SER A 267 -1.43 11.57 -9.66
C SER A 267 -0.46 12.62 -10.23
N SER A 268 -0.43 13.82 -9.64
CA SER A 268 0.43 14.93 -10.08
C SER A 268 1.90 14.71 -9.65
N VAL A 269 2.54 13.74 -10.31
CA VAL A 269 3.91 13.26 -10.11
C VAL A 269 4.54 13.09 -11.49
N THR A 270 5.87 13.14 -11.59
CA THR A 270 6.58 12.81 -12.85
C THR A 270 6.14 11.43 -13.37
N THR A 271 5.71 11.37 -14.63
CA THR A 271 5.20 10.15 -15.27
C THR A 271 6.16 8.97 -15.14
N ASP A 272 7.45 9.18 -15.39
CA ASP A 272 8.48 8.13 -15.29
C ASP A 272 8.53 7.49 -13.91
N THR A 273 8.44 8.30 -12.84
CA THR A 273 8.42 7.79 -11.47
C THR A 273 7.16 6.98 -11.19
N LEU A 274 5.99 7.43 -11.67
CA LEU A 274 4.74 6.68 -11.49
C LEU A 274 4.78 5.33 -12.22
N LEU A 275 5.21 5.32 -13.48
CA LEU A 275 5.32 4.10 -14.28
C LEU A 275 6.33 3.14 -13.66
N ALA A 276 7.49 3.64 -13.20
CA ALA A 276 8.50 2.83 -12.53
C ALA A 276 8.00 2.20 -11.21
N LEU A 277 7.21 2.93 -10.42
CA LEU A 277 6.64 2.41 -9.17
C LEU A 277 5.48 1.43 -9.40
N ALA A 278 4.62 1.69 -10.39
CA ALA A 278 3.49 0.83 -10.71
C ALA A 278 3.91 -0.48 -11.38
N SER A 279 5.03 -0.48 -12.10
CA SER A 279 5.50 -1.62 -12.90
C SER A 279 6.42 -2.58 -12.14
N GLN A 280 6.63 -2.39 -10.83
CA GLN A 280 7.51 -3.25 -10.05
C GLN A 280 6.94 -4.68 -9.95
N PRO A 281 7.77 -5.73 -10.09
CA PRO A 281 7.32 -7.10 -9.84
C PRO A 281 6.76 -7.26 -8.42
N ASN A 282 5.60 -7.92 -8.33
CA ASN A 282 4.75 -8.08 -7.15
C ASN A 282 3.95 -6.85 -6.72
N GLN A 283 4.03 -5.73 -7.44
CA GLN A 283 3.21 -4.56 -7.15
C GLN A 283 1.72 -4.92 -7.22
N LYS A 284 0.93 -4.34 -6.32
CA LYS A 284 -0.51 -4.55 -6.24
C LYS A 284 -1.24 -3.37 -6.85
N LEU A 285 -2.04 -3.65 -7.88
CA LEU A 285 -2.86 -2.66 -8.56
C LEU A 285 -4.33 -2.97 -8.29
N VAL A 286 -5.13 -1.95 -7.98
CA VAL A 286 -6.58 -2.09 -7.84
C VAL A 286 -7.26 -1.26 -8.91
N ASP A 287 -8.02 -1.88 -9.80
CA ASP A 287 -8.74 -1.16 -10.85
C ASP A 287 -9.99 -0.45 -10.35
N ASN A 288 -10.56 0.41 -11.17
CA ASN A 288 -11.84 1.08 -10.93
C ASN A 288 -13.07 0.14 -10.95
N PHE A 289 -12.90 -1.18 -10.84
CA PHE A 289 -13.96 -2.16 -10.56
C PHE A 289 -13.76 -2.89 -9.23
N GLY A 290 -12.61 -2.68 -8.56
CA GLY A 290 -12.25 -3.35 -7.32
C GLY A 290 -11.59 -4.70 -7.51
N ASN A 291 -11.16 -5.03 -8.72
CA ASN A 291 -10.31 -6.19 -8.98
C ASN A 291 -8.88 -5.87 -8.54
N VAL A 292 -8.22 -6.84 -7.91
CA VAL A 292 -6.84 -6.73 -7.45
C VAL A 292 -5.94 -7.54 -8.36
N TYR A 293 -4.89 -6.89 -8.85
CA TYR A 293 -3.89 -7.46 -9.75
C TYR A 293 -2.52 -7.47 -9.09
N THR A 294 -1.72 -8.48 -9.40
CA THR A 294 -0.31 -8.54 -9.06
C THR A 294 0.52 -8.42 -10.33
N VAL A 295 1.38 -7.42 -10.40
CA VAL A 295 2.33 -7.26 -11.52
C VAL A 295 3.34 -8.39 -11.47
N LEU A 296 3.46 -9.15 -12.55
CA LEU A 296 4.45 -10.22 -12.70
C LEU A 296 5.75 -9.66 -13.28
N ARG A 297 5.63 -8.92 -14.38
CA ARG A 297 6.73 -8.30 -15.12
C ARG A 297 6.20 -7.23 -16.07
N VAL A 298 7.13 -6.50 -16.67
CA VAL A 298 6.86 -5.59 -17.78
C VAL A 298 6.89 -6.35 -19.11
N ALA A 299 6.03 -5.97 -20.05
CA ALA A 299 6.07 -6.39 -21.45
C ALA A 299 6.95 -5.40 -22.22
N GLU A 300 8.27 -5.66 -22.22
CA GLU A 300 9.31 -4.79 -22.81
C GLU A 300 9.07 -4.50 -24.31
N ASP A 301 8.39 -5.39 -25.01
CA ASP A 301 8.03 -5.26 -26.43
C ASP A 301 6.91 -4.25 -26.70
N LEU A 302 6.22 -3.79 -25.65
CA LEU A 302 5.08 -2.88 -25.71
C LEU A 302 5.31 -1.57 -24.94
N GLU A 303 6.55 -1.30 -24.51
CA GLU A 303 6.89 -0.03 -23.86
C GLU A 303 6.96 1.11 -24.87
N THR A 304 6.42 2.27 -24.48
CA THR A 304 6.56 3.52 -25.21
C THR A 304 7.14 4.59 -24.28
N ALA A 305 7.49 5.76 -24.82
CA ALA A 305 7.99 6.87 -24.00
C ALA A 305 6.95 7.41 -23.00
N SER A 306 5.65 7.09 -23.17
CA SER A 306 4.55 7.63 -22.36
C SER A 306 3.67 6.55 -21.70
N SER A 307 3.92 5.28 -21.98
CA SER A 307 3.17 4.15 -21.43
C SER A 307 4.05 2.92 -21.21
N THR A 308 3.71 2.15 -20.18
CA THR A 308 4.33 0.87 -19.87
C THR A 308 3.23 -0.19 -19.80
N THR A 309 3.41 -1.31 -20.48
CA THR A 309 2.48 -2.44 -20.37
C THR A 309 3.00 -3.43 -19.35
N VAL A 310 2.17 -3.75 -18.34
CA VAL A 310 2.49 -4.75 -17.32
C VAL A 310 1.69 -6.03 -17.56
N ILE A 311 2.34 -7.17 -17.32
CA ILE A 311 1.67 -8.47 -17.29
C ILE A 311 1.24 -8.75 -15.86
N VAL A 312 -0.04 -9.07 -15.67
CA VAL A 312 -0.65 -9.22 -14.35
C VAL A 312 -1.27 -10.59 -14.09
N SER A 313 -1.41 -10.92 -12.81
CA SER A 313 -2.17 -12.07 -12.34
C SER A 313 -3.10 -11.68 -11.17
N PRO A 314 -4.38 -12.12 -11.16
CA PRO A 314 -5.07 -12.83 -12.26
C PRO A 314 -5.24 -11.94 -13.50
N PRO A 315 -5.60 -12.48 -14.68
CA PRO A 315 -5.98 -11.66 -15.83
C PRO A 315 -7.28 -10.89 -15.54
N VAL A 316 -7.50 -9.78 -16.25
CA VAL A 316 -8.70 -8.94 -16.16
C VAL A 316 -9.96 -9.78 -16.41
N PRO A 317 -10.93 -9.84 -15.45
CA PRO A 317 -12.11 -10.69 -15.57
C PRO A 317 -12.93 -10.41 -16.83
N ALA A 318 -13.54 -11.46 -17.40
CA ALA A 318 -14.37 -11.36 -18.61
C ALA A 318 -15.55 -10.39 -18.47
N SER A 319 -16.02 -10.14 -17.24
CA SER A 319 -17.07 -9.18 -16.94
C SER A 319 -16.66 -7.72 -17.11
N VAL A 320 -15.35 -7.42 -17.12
CA VAL A 320 -14.85 -6.07 -17.36
C VAL A 320 -14.84 -5.83 -18.88
N PRO A 321 -15.53 -4.78 -19.36
CA PRO A 321 -15.55 -4.41 -20.78
C PRO A 321 -14.17 -3.93 -21.26
N ASP A 322 -13.89 -4.17 -22.54
CA ASP A 322 -12.69 -3.66 -23.21
C ASP A 322 -12.58 -2.13 -23.10
N SER A 323 -11.41 -1.62 -22.73
CA SER A 323 -11.15 -0.17 -22.64
C SER A 323 -11.31 0.56 -23.98
N PHE A 324 -11.07 -0.13 -25.09
CA PHE A 324 -11.06 0.42 -26.45
C PHE A 324 -12.38 0.21 -27.20
N ALA A 325 -13.36 -0.46 -26.59
CA ALA A 325 -14.65 -0.69 -27.24
C ALA A 325 -15.42 0.65 -27.44
N PRO A 326 -15.80 1.01 -28.68
CA PRO A 326 -16.32 2.34 -29.01
C PRO A 326 -17.66 2.69 -28.34
N ASN A 327 -18.42 1.69 -27.89
CA ASN A 327 -19.77 1.86 -27.34
C ASN A 327 -19.87 1.59 -25.83
N VAL A 328 -18.75 1.47 -25.11
CA VAL A 328 -18.78 1.32 -23.66
C VAL A 328 -18.87 2.71 -23.02
N PRO A 329 -19.91 2.99 -22.22
CA PRO A 329 -19.99 4.24 -21.47
C PRO A 329 -18.76 4.41 -20.58
N ASP A 330 -18.30 5.64 -20.43
CA ASP A 330 -17.12 6.00 -19.64
C ASP A 330 -17.08 5.36 -18.25
N VAL A 331 -18.24 5.32 -17.59
CA VAL A 331 -18.43 4.76 -16.25
C VAL A 331 -18.23 3.23 -16.16
N ARG A 332 -18.19 2.54 -17.29
CA ARG A 332 -17.98 1.10 -17.41
C ARG A 332 -16.65 0.75 -18.07
N ARG A 333 -15.77 1.72 -18.31
CA ARG A 333 -14.44 1.47 -18.89
C ARG A 333 -13.43 1.21 -17.78
N PHE A 334 -12.48 0.33 -18.04
CA PHE A 334 -11.27 0.24 -17.25
C PHE A 334 -10.42 1.48 -17.53
N ARG A 335 -10.20 2.29 -16.48
CA ARG A 335 -9.67 3.66 -16.63
C ARG A 335 -8.52 4.00 -15.71
N GLN A 336 -8.52 3.43 -14.52
CA GLN A 336 -7.62 3.86 -13.46
C GLN A 336 -7.24 2.66 -12.62
N VAL A 337 -5.98 2.62 -12.25
CA VAL A 337 -5.49 1.77 -11.18
C VAL A 337 -5.01 2.64 -10.02
N VAL A 338 -5.27 2.19 -8.79
CA VAL A 338 -4.69 2.75 -7.57
C VAL A 338 -3.69 1.77 -6.97
N PHE A 339 -2.60 2.30 -6.44
CA PHE A 339 -1.53 1.55 -5.82
C PHE A 339 -0.82 2.39 -4.77
N THR A 340 0.13 1.79 -4.06
CA THR A 340 0.98 2.48 -3.09
C THR A 340 2.43 2.55 -3.58
N PRO A 341 3.20 3.59 -3.22
CA PRO A 341 4.59 3.72 -3.69
C PRO A 341 5.48 2.53 -3.30
N GLN A 342 5.17 1.90 -2.17
CA GLN A 342 5.78 0.65 -1.73
C GLN A 342 4.90 -0.52 -2.14
N ILE A 343 5.51 -1.67 -2.46
CA ILE A 343 4.78 -2.90 -2.74
C ILE A 343 3.99 -3.31 -1.50
N ALA A 344 2.66 -3.33 -1.63
CA ALA A 344 1.78 -3.78 -0.56
C ALA A 344 1.98 -5.28 -0.31
N ALA A 345 2.04 -5.65 0.97
CA ALA A 345 2.12 -7.03 1.42
C ALA A 345 0.82 -7.78 1.10
N ALA A 346 -0.32 -7.11 1.27
CA ALA A 346 -1.64 -7.60 0.90
C ALA A 346 -2.55 -6.43 0.52
N VAL A 347 -3.56 -6.72 -0.29
CA VAL A 347 -4.66 -5.81 -0.60
C VAL A 347 -5.96 -6.59 -0.47
N ASP A 348 -6.94 -6.04 0.24
CA ASP A 348 -8.31 -6.56 0.27
C ASP A 348 -9.28 -5.49 -0.23
N VAL A 349 -10.33 -5.90 -0.91
CA VAL A 349 -11.38 -4.99 -1.40
C VAL A 349 -12.72 -5.48 -0.88
N PHE A 350 -13.47 -4.58 -0.23
CA PHE A 350 -14.78 -4.91 0.32
C PHE A 350 -15.78 -3.78 0.11
N THR A 351 -17.05 -4.12 0.13
CA THR A 351 -18.15 -3.18 -0.06
C THR A 351 -18.88 -2.93 1.25
N VAL A 352 -19.14 -1.66 1.53
CA VAL A 352 -20.02 -1.20 2.60
C VAL A 352 -21.32 -0.74 1.96
N THR A 353 -22.42 -1.38 2.37
CA THR A 353 -23.77 -1.07 1.88
C THR A 353 -24.56 -0.36 2.97
N ARG A 354 -25.22 0.74 2.61
CA ARG A 354 -26.19 1.36 3.51
C ARG A 354 -27.48 0.52 3.52
N PRO A 355 -28.02 0.12 4.69
CA PRO A 355 -29.33 -0.51 4.74
C PRO A 355 -30.39 0.42 4.14
N VAL A 356 -31.30 -0.13 3.32
CA VAL A 356 -32.50 0.60 2.88
C VAL A 356 -33.37 0.81 4.13
N GLN A 357 -33.71 2.08 4.40
CA GLN A 357 -34.61 2.44 5.50
C GLN A 357 -36.06 2.35 5.08
#